data_AF-A0A4R4UNP2-F1
#
_entry.id   AF-A0A4R4UNP2-F1
#
_cell.length_a   1.000
_cell.length_b   1.000
_cell.length_c   1.000
_cell.angle_alpha   90.00
_cell.angle_beta   90.00
_cell.angle_gamma   90.00
#
_symmetry.space_group_name_H-M   'P 1'
#
loop_
_entity.id
_entity.type
_entity.pdbx_description
1 polymer ?
#
loop_
_entity_poly.entity_id
_entity_poly.type
_entity_poly.pdbx_seq_one_letter_code
_entity_poly.pdbx_strand_id
1 'polypeptide(L)'
;MTTIRRLGFAVAIVLAVVAAGTGCTVIPVTGPYMVGDDGTGGDPLNKPFQRMIAIPPQPNWGPEDTIKGLQAAMAAYADDPSILPQYLTPEARSKWSAAGPVKVIEDAFEIAYPTPRDGTETVLQVTLKAQWVASIGTDDAYAPTAGAWDGGTFELVKTQQGGYLVNKLPAGLLLTNSDVVRAYRPANLYYLNADMPDRLVVDRVRLRMKPTESFARTILERLLEEPTTALRDAVTTSFPEDTTIESIRWNEERVLVNLSGPLDPLDLSAEAALRAQIRHSFADNDVAKGRIIEIQVDGETYAVDRPDPADPWLDDGGDTAYFVDNGAVHFMGKEGPAGAVPGAAGEQRAGYTDFALSKEETALIAAKTSTGISMAKLAQDGRWQEVIQGTELTPPTFHRDGSLWTYDNENGVLLRYDPTSGRGPERVAAPKLAGLDVARLRIARDGVRVSVTTGENTVQIGALISTPEGLVLGNFRSLTTTEMGDEIVDVTWSDDEHLLVLVESKAGQILSEINVGDGATVGVPLKDRLASLAALDDRVLGEVKTDKETKIVELNQDRQTWVPKVESNAGSPLFPLG
;
A
#
# COMPACT_ATOMS: atom_id res chain seq x y z
N MET A 1 -29.43 22.42 70.34
CA MET A 1 -28.28 21.59 69.90
C MET A 1 -28.31 21.37 68.38
N THR A 2 -28.36 22.45 67.60
CA THR A 2 -28.60 22.39 66.14
C THR A 2 -27.71 23.35 65.35
N THR A 3 -26.70 23.95 65.99
CA THR A 3 -25.84 24.97 65.38
C THR A 3 -24.38 24.53 65.21
N ILE A 4 -23.98 23.35 65.73
CA ILE A 4 -22.58 22.88 65.68
C ILE A 4 -22.30 21.94 64.49
N ARG A 5 -23.33 21.39 63.82
CA ARG A 5 -23.15 20.48 62.67
C ARG A 5 -23.05 21.15 61.30
N ARG A 6 -23.26 22.47 61.19
CA ARG A 6 -23.23 23.18 59.90
C ARG A 6 -21.90 23.88 59.57
N LEU A 7 -21.03 24.10 60.57
CA LEU A 7 -19.69 24.66 60.31
C LEU A 7 -18.68 23.62 59.80
N GLY A 8 -18.86 22.33 60.10
CA GLY A 8 -17.95 21.27 59.64
C GLY A 8 -18.07 20.98 58.14
N PHE A 9 -19.24 21.19 57.54
CA PHE A 9 -19.47 20.94 56.11
C PHE A 9 -19.06 22.13 55.22
N ALA A 10 -19.07 23.35 55.74
CA ALA A 10 -18.65 24.54 54.99
C ALA A 10 -17.12 24.63 54.86
N VAL A 11 -16.35 24.19 55.86
CA VAL A 11 -14.88 24.22 55.83
C VAL A 11 -14.31 23.11 54.92
N ALA A 12 -14.98 21.96 54.84
CA ALA A 12 -14.55 20.87 53.94
C ALA A 12 -14.75 21.21 52.45
N ILE A 13 -15.77 22.01 52.11
CA ILE A 13 -16.03 22.41 50.72
C ILE A 13 -15.11 23.55 50.27
N VAL A 14 -14.74 24.49 51.16
CA VAL A 14 -13.80 25.56 50.80
C VAL A 14 -12.36 25.03 50.65
N LEU A 15 -11.95 24.03 51.44
CA LEU A 15 -10.63 23.39 51.26
C LEU A 15 -10.56 22.47 50.02
N ALA A 16 -11.68 21.91 49.56
CA ALA A 16 -11.73 21.15 48.32
C ALA A 16 -11.69 22.05 47.06
N VAL A 17 -12.17 23.30 47.15
CA VAL A 17 -12.16 24.25 46.02
C VAL A 17 -10.82 24.98 45.88
N VAL A 18 -10.05 25.16 46.97
CA VAL A 18 -8.72 25.80 46.90
C VAL A 18 -7.62 24.83 46.43
N ALA A 19 -7.80 23.52 46.55
CA ALA A 19 -6.86 22.52 46.03
C ALA A 19 -6.96 22.26 44.51
N ALA A 20 -7.96 22.83 43.83
CA ALA A 20 -8.14 22.69 42.38
C ALA A 20 -7.46 23.82 41.55
N GLY A 21 -6.70 24.72 42.20
CA GLY A 21 -6.32 26.02 41.63
C GLY A 21 -4.88 26.21 41.14
N THR A 22 -4.02 25.18 41.08
CA THR A 22 -2.66 25.32 40.50
C THR A 22 -2.29 24.10 39.66
N GLY A 23 -3.17 23.72 38.74
CA GLY A 23 -2.73 23.04 37.53
C GLY A 23 -2.17 24.09 36.59
N CYS A 24 -0.92 24.51 36.79
CA CYS A 24 -0.16 25.12 35.71
C CYS A 24 0.00 24.03 34.65
N THR A 25 -0.94 23.97 33.70
CA THR A 25 -0.69 23.32 32.43
C THR A 25 0.48 24.06 31.82
N VAL A 26 1.66 23.44 31.88
CA VAL A 26 2.73 23.76 30.96
C VAL A 26 2.16 23.38 29.60
N ILE A 27 1.61 24.37 28.90
CA ILE A 27 1.40 24.27 27.47
C ILE A 27 2.81 24.17 26.90
N PRO A 28 3.22 23.06 26.26
CA PRO A 28 4.45 23.05 25.49
C PRO A 28 4.26 24.08 24.38
N VAL A 29 5.05 25.14 24.39
CA VAL A 29 5.06 26.14 23.33
C VAL A 29 5.96 25.64 22.20
N THR A 30 5.64 24.48 21.60
CA THR A 30 6.29 23.97 20.39
C THR A 30 5.36 22.96 19.69
N GLY A 31 4.72 23.39 18.60
CA GLY A 31 3.95 22.54 17.68
C GLY A 31 2.49 22.99 17.53
N PRO A 32 1.94 23.13 16.30
CA PRO A 32 0.54 23.47 16.10
C PRO A 32 -0.38 22.32 16.53
N TYR A 33 -1.52 22.67 17.12
CA TYR A 33 -2.57 21.73 17.49
C TYR A 33 -3.23 21.16 16.23
N MET A 34 -3.33 19.83 16.16
CA MET A 34 -4.22 19.14 15.24
C MET A 34 -5.66 19.36 15.72
N VAL A 35 -6.48 20.09 14.96
CA VAL A 35 -7.92 19.85 15.00
C VAL A 35 -8.11 18.54 14.25
N GLY A 36 -8.62 17.53 14.95
CA GLY A 36 -8.93 16.24 14.34
C GLY A 36 -9.83 16.43 13.12
N ASP A 37 -9.57 15.66 12.08
CA ASP A 37 -10.44 15.49 10.93
C ASP A 37 -11.84 15.17 11.44
N ASP A 38 -12.71 16.16 11.46
CA ASP A 38 -14.07 16.07 11.95
C ASP A 38 -14.98 15.48 10.87
N GLY A 39 -14.54 14.39 10.21
CA GLY A 39 -15.36 13.56 9.32
C GLY A 39 -16.22 14.31 8.30
N THR A 40 -15.90 15.57 7.99
CA THR A 40 -16.70 16.44 7.14
C THR A 40 -15.96 16.60 5.83
N GLY A 41 -16.43 15.86 4.82
CA GLY A 41 -15.94 15.90 3.45
C GLY A 41 -15.93 17.31 2.85
N GLY A 42 -14.80 18.00 2.97
CA GLY A 42 -14.45 19.13 2.11
C GLY A 42 -13.96 18.65 0.75
N ASP A 43 -14.34 19.34 -0.33
CA ASP A 43 -13.89 19.07 -1.70
C ASP A 43 -12.35 18.99 -1.74
N PRO A 44 -11.74 17.86 -2.17
CA PRO A 44 -10.28 17.70 -2.21
C PRO A 44 -9.57 18.75 -3.05
N LEU A 45 -10.30 19.34 -4.02
CA LEU A 45 -9.85 20.46 -4.85
C LEU A 45 -9.83 21.80 -4.10
N ASN A 46 -10.53 21.91 -2.98
CA ASN A 46 -10.65 23.11 -2.13
C ASN A 46 -10.16 22.91 -0.68
N LYS A 47 -9.61 21.75 -0.31
CA LYS A 47 -9.11 21.51 1.06
C LYS A 47 -8.00 22.52 1.39
N PRO A 48 -8.18 23.41 2.40
CA PRO A 48 -7.21 24.44 2.72
C PRO A 48 -5.89 23.81 3.18
N PHE A 49 -4.80 24.16 2.50
CA PHE A 49 -3.45 23.76 2.91
C PHE A 49 -2.98 24.65 4.06
N GLN A 50 -2.69 24.06 5.22
CA GLN A 50 -2.09 24.80 6.34
C GLN A 50 -0.60 24.98 6.06
N ARG A 51 -0.23 26.20 5.67
CA ARG A 51 1.16 26.56 5.38
C ARG A 51 2.02 26.52 6.64
N MET A 52 3.21 25.95 6.53
CA MET A 52 4.23 26.14 7.56
C MET A 52 5.10 27.35 7.22
N ILE A 53 5.31 28.22 8.20
CA ILE A 53 6.19 29.38 8.05
C ILE A 53 7.50 29.07 8.75
N ALA A 54 8.53 28.77 7.96
CA ALA A 54 9.90 28.72 8.44
C ALA A 54 10.50 30.13 8.50
N ILE A 55 11.44 30.35 9.42
CA ILE A 55 12.20 31.60 9.52
C ILE A 55 13.67 31.37 9.15
N PRO A 56 14.40 32.40 8.68
CA PRO A 56 15.85 32.32 8.44
C PRO A 56 16.66 31.95 9.69
N PRO A 57 17.89 31.42 9.54
CA PRO A 57 18.77 31.16 10.68
C PRO A 57 19.10 32.45 11.43
N GLN A 58 19.08 32.39 12.77
CA GLN A 58 19.30 33.57 13.60
C GLN A 58 20.74 33.64 14.15
N PRO A 59 21.32 34.85 14.28
CA PRO A 59 22.69 35.01 14.79
C PRO A 59 22.91 34.58 16.24
N ASN A 60 21.84 34.45 17.03
CA ASN A 60 21.90 34.05 18.44
C ASN A 60 21.62 32.55 18.68
N TRP A 61 21.37 31.78 17.61
CA TRP A 61 21.07 30.36 17.72
C TRP A 61 22.30 29.50 18.00
N GLY A 62 22.11 28.51 18.89
CA GLY A 62 23.06 27.42 19.08
C GLY A 62 22.89 26.31 18.04
N PRO A 63 23.73 25.27 18.08
CA PRO A 63 23.67 24.13 17.16
C PRO A 63 22.29 23.49 17.06
N GLU A 64 21.65 23.26 18.21
CA GLU A 64 20.34 22.61 18.30
C GLU A 64 19.24 23.43 17.61
N ASP A 65 19.17 24.73 17.91
CA ASP A 65 18.19 25.64 17.29
C ASP A 65 18.40 25.77 15.78
N THR A 66 19.65 25.79 15.32
CA THR A 66 19.96 25.80 13.88
C THR A 66 19.45 24.54 13.18
N ILE A 67 19.63 23.36 13.76
CA ILE A 67 19.14 22.10 13.17
C ILE A 67 17.62 22.03 13.20
N LYS A 68 16.97 22.44 14.31
CA LYS A 68 15.50 22.52 14.39
C LYS A 68 14.93 23.52 13.38
N GLY A 69 15.57 24.67 13.22
CA GLY A 69 15.20 25.66 12.20
C GLY A 69 15.36 25.14 10.77
N LEU A 70 16.46 24.41 10.48
CA LEU A 70 16.66 23.76 9.19
C LEU A 70 15.57 22.72 8.92
N GLN A 71 15.24 21.89 9.91
CA GLN A 71 14.18 20.88 9.82
C GLN A 71 12.82 21.55 9.51
N ALA A 72 12.49 22.65 10.19
CA ALA A 72 11.29 23.42 9.90
C ALA A 72 11.31 24.00 8.47
N ALA A 73 12.48 24.45 7.99
CA ALA A 73 12.65 24.95 6.61
C ALA A 73 12.55 23.83 5.56
N MET A 74 13.01 22.61 5.86
CA MET A 74 12.80 21.42 5.02
C MET A 74 11.32 21.11 4.87
N ALA A 75 10.58 21.17 5.97
CA ALA A 75 9.17 20.86 6.02
C ALA A 75 8.27 21.97 5.44
N ALA A 76 8.75 23.21 5.40
CA ALA A 76 8.12 24.36 4.74
C ALA A 76 8.60 24.59 3.29
N TYR A 77 9.46 23.74 2.73
CA TYR A 77 10.13 24.01 1.46
C TYR A 77 9.16 24.23 0.28
N ALA A 78 8.03 23.53 0.27
CA ALA A 78 6.99 23.70 -0.76
C ALA A 78 6.18 25.00 -0.60
N ASP A 79 6.11 25.52 0.63
CA ASP A 79 5.45 26.80 0.94
C ASP A 79 6.33 27.99 0.57
N ASP A 80 7.61 27.92 0.95
CA ASP A 80 8.59 28.95 0.70
C ASP A 80 9.98 28.31 0.46
N PRO A 81 10.37 28.08 -0.80
CA PRO A 81 11.66 27.48 -1.11
C PRO A 81 12.83 28.45 -0.85
N SER A 82 12.58 29.72 -0.51
CA SER A 82 13.63 30.72 -0.32
C SER A 82 14.32 30.64 1.04
N ILE A 83 13.71 30.01 2.04
CA ILE A 83 14.22 29.98 3.42
C ILE A 83 15.27 28.89 3.63
N LEU A 84 15.00 27.66 3.18
CA LEU A 84 15.92 26.51 3.37
C LEU A 84 17.34 26.81 2.88
N PRO A 85 17.56 27.37 1.67
CA PRO A 85 18.92 27.66 1.20
C PRO A 85 19.72 28.57 2.14
N GLN A 86 19.06 29.42 2.94
CA GLN A 86 19.71 30.35 3.86
C GLN A 86 20.39 29.65 5.04
N TYR A 87 20.00 28.42 5.37
CA TYR A 87 20.66 27.59 6.38
C TYR A 87 21.95 26.94 5.88
N LEU A 88 22.16 26.89 4.56
CA LEU A 88 23.28 26.18 3.94
C LEU A 88 24.45 27.13 3.66
N THR A 89 25.68 26.64 3.82
CA THR A 89 26.87 27.32 3.28
C THR A 89 26.81 27.36 1.74
N PRO A 90 27.53 28.28 1.07
CA PRO A 90 27.63 28.28 -0.40
C PRO A 90 28.08 26.93 -0.97
N GLU A 91 29.04 26.28 -0.30
CA GLU A 91 29.55 24.97 -0.65
C GLU A 91 28.46 23.90 -0.56
N ALA A 92 27.70 23.85 0.54
CA ALA A 92 26.58 22.92 0.70
C ALA A 92 25.49 23.17 -0.35
N ARG A 93 25.12 24.43 -0.57
CA ARG A 93 24.08 24.83 -1.53
C ARG A 93 24.40 24.42 -2.97
N SER A 94 25.67 24.39 -3.35
CA SER A 94 26.11 23.94 -4.68
C SER A 94 26.07 22.43 -4.89
N LYS A 95 25.94 21.63 -3.81
CA LYS A 95 26.04 20.16 -3.86
C LYS A 95 24.78 19.44 -3.40
N TRP A 96 23.98 20.07 -2.55
CA TRP A 96 22.78 19.48 -1.98
C TRP A 96 21.52 19.95 -2.72
N SER A 97 20.53 19.08 -2.84
CA SER A 97 19.23 19.37 -3.46
C SER A 97 18.06 18.89 -2.60
N ALA A 98 17.00 19.70 -2.57
CA ALA A 98 15.73 19.35 -1.95
C ALA A 98 14.89 18.39 -2.80
N ALA A 99 15.23 18.20 -4.08
CA ALA A 99 14.55 17.27 -4.99
C ALA A 99 14.95 15.80 -4.78
N GLY A 100 15.76 15.50 -3.77
CA GLY A 100 16.14 14.14 -3.41
C GLY A 100 15.04 13.38 -2.63
N PRO A 101 15.26 12.10 -2.33
CA PRO A 101 14.30 11.29 -1.56
C PRO A 101 14.02 11.91 -0.18
N VAL A 102 12.83 11.66 0.36
CA VAL A 102 12.48 12.11 1.71
C VAL A 102 12.70 10.98 2.70
N LYS A 103 13.37 11.30 3.80
CA LYS A 103 13.46 10.42 4.96
C LYS A 103 12.44 10.86 5.99
N VAL A 104 11.63 9.93 6.47
CA VAL A 104 10.57 10.19 7.44
C VAL A 104 10.99 9.59 8.77
N ILE A 105 11.14 10.42 9.78
CA ILE A 105 11.46 10.00 11.16
C ILE A 105 10.27 10.24 12.08
N GLU A 106 10.29 9.60 13.26
CA GLU A 106 9.36 9.94 14.33
C GLU A 106 9.47 11.42 14.72
N ASP A 107 8.38 11.98 15.25
CA ASP A 107 8.33 13.37 15.71
C ASP A 107 9.32 13.62 16.85
N ALA A 108 9.58 12.59 17.66
CA ALA A 108 10.57 12.61 18.73
C ALA A 108 11.98 12.29 18.20
N PHE A 109 12.89 13.25 18.33
CA PHE A 109 14.30 13.07 18.00
C PHE A 109 15.21 13.80 18.98
N GLU A 110 16.45 13.31 19.09
CA GLU A 110 17.51 13.89 19.91
C GLU A 110 18.61 14.48 19.01
N ILE A 111 19.09 15.67 19.36
CA ILE A 111 20.24 16.29 18.71
C ILE A 111 21.44 16.17 19.66
N ALA A 112 22.44 15.39 19.26
CA ALA A 112 23.66 15.17 20.01
C ALA A 112 24.84 15.88 19.33
N TYR A 113 25.64 16.63 20.10
CA TYR A 113 26.85 17.29 19.63
C TYR A 113 27.88 17.38 20.75
N PRO A 114 29.20 17.36 20.44
CA PRO A 114 30.23 17.47 21.46
C PRO A 114 30.16 18.83 22.14
N THR A 115 30.38 18.86 23.45
CA THR A 115 30.58 20.12 24.17
C THR A 115 31.88 20.76 23.69
N PRO A 116 31.86 21.99 23.15
CA PRO A 116 33.07 22.64 22.67
C PRO A 116 34.09 22.74 23.81
N ARG A 117 35.27 22.13 23.66
CA ARG A 117 36.26 22.06 24.74
C ARG A 117 36.80 23.43 25.16
N ASP A 118 37.00 24.33 24.18
CA ASP A 118 37.59 25.66 24.39
C ASP A 118 36.83 26.82 23.70
N GLY A 119 35.65 26.57 23.12
CA GLY A 119 34.84 27.59 22.42
C GLY A 119 35.44 28.15 21.11
N THR A 120 36.59 27.63 20.68
CA THR A 120 37.34 27.99 19.47
C THR A 120 36.97 27.13 18.24
N GLU A 121 36.19 26.07 18.42
CA GLU A 121 35.73 25.23 17.32
C GLU A 121 34.82 26.02 16.37
N THR A 122 35.30 26.20 15.15
CA THR A 122 34.56 26.84 14.06
C THR A 122 33.68 25.85 13.29
N VAL A 123 33.93 24.55 13.46
CA VAL A 123 33.20 23.45 12.82
C VAL A 123 32.73 22.47 13.88
N LEU A 124 31.47 22.06 13.82
CA LEU A 124 30.84 21.15 14.77
C LEU A 124 30.13 20.01 14.04
N GLN A 125 30.39 18.78 14.47
CA GLN A 125 29.62 17.61 14.02
C GLN A 125 28.41 17.43 14.94
N VAL A 126 27.23 17.35 14.34
CA VAL A 126 25.96 17.19 15.03
C VAL A 126 25.28 15.93 14.51
N THR A 127 24.82 15.06 15.41
CA THR A 127 24.09 13.84 15.06
C THR A 127 22.65 13.97 15.52
N LEU A 128 21.71 13.78 14.60
CA LEU A 128 20.29 13.63 14.88
C LEU A 128 19.98 12.13 15.03
N LYS A 129 19.47 11.75 16.19
CA LYS A 129 19.02 10.39 16.50
C LYS A 129 17.51 10.36 16.56
N ALA A 130 16.89 9.47 15.80
CA ALA A 130 15.44 9.29 15.79
C ALA A 130 15.10 7.82 15.48
N GLN A 131 13.82 7.46 15.60
CA GLN A 131 13.32 6.23 14.97
C GLN A 131 12.97 6.52 13.51
N TRP A 132 13.29 5.59 12.63
CA TRP A 132 12.98 5.66 11.21
C TRP A 132 11.58 5.11 10.97
N VAL A 133 10.75 5.88 10.25
CA VAL A 133 9.35 5.54 9.95
C VAL A 133 9.19 5.10 8.50
N ALA A 134 9.74 5.86 7.56
CA ALA A 134 9.63 5.55 6.13
C ALA A 134 10.67 6.28 5.27
N SER A 135 10.69 5.93 3.98
CA SER A 135 11.27 6.76 2.93
C SER A 135 10.24 7.03 1.83
N ILE A 136 10.28 8.24 1.27
CA ILE A 136 9.56 8.58 0.03
C ILE A 136 10.62 8.70 -1.07
N GLY A 137 10.50 7.86 -2.09
CA GLY A 137 11.39 7.85 -3.26
C GLY A 137 11.26 9.12 -4.10
N THR A 138 12.17 9.28 -5.07
CA THR A 138 12.06 10.34 -6.08
C THR A 138 10.93 10.08 -7.09
N ASP A 139 10.44 8.84 -7.14
CA ASP A 139 9.26 8.40 -7.87
C ASP A 139 7.97 8.52 -7.02
N ASP A 140 8.05 9.19 -5.85
CA ASP A 140 6.99 9.33 -4.85
C ASP A 140 6.52 8.02 -4.20
N ALA A 141 7.20 6.90 -4.43
CA ALA A 141 6.90 5.63 -3.75
C ALA A 141 7.15 5.75 -2.25
N TYR A 142 6.17 5.35 -1.43
CA TYR A 142 6.30 5.32 0.02
C TYR A 142 6.69 3.93 0.49
N ALA A 143 7.86 3.80 1.12
CA ALA A 143 8.34 2.54 1.68
C ALA A 143 8.43 2.67 3.21
N PRO A 144 7.59 1.96 3.99
CA PRO A 144 7.77 1.85 5.43
C PRO A 144 9.12 1.24 5.77
N THR A 145 9.62 1.62 6.95
CA THR A 145 10.82 1.06 7.53
C THR A 145 10.71 1.12 9.05
N ALA A 146 11.66 0.52 9.76
CA ALA A 146 11.65 0.49 11.21
C ALA A 146 13.08 0.53 11.77
N GLY A 147 13.17 0.86 13.04
CA GLY A 147 14.42 0.84 13.81
C GLY A 147 15.08 2.21 13.93
N ALA A 148 16.27 2.22 14.51
CA ALA A 148 17.00 3.46 14.75
C ALA A 148 17.52 4.05 13.43
N TRP A 149 17.32 5.36 13.26
CA TRP A 149 17.94 6.11 12.18
C TRP A 149 19.35 6.56 12.60
N ASP A 150 20.37 6.04 11.95
CA ASP A 150 21.80 6.27 12.27
C ASP A 150 22.50 7.23 11.28
N GLY A 151 21.82 7.67 10.22
CA GLY A 151 22.37 8.46 9.12
C GLY A 151 22.35 9.99 9.30
N GLY A 152 21.96 10.52 10.46
CA GLY A 152 21.68 11.93 10.68
C GLY A 152 22.85 12.83 11.05
N THR A 153 23.99 12.73 10.38
CA THR A 153 25.16 13.59 10.68
C THR A 153 25.15 14.89 9.87
N PHE A 154 25.27 16.01 10.57
CA PHE A 154 25.36 17.37 10.05
C PHE A 154 26.70 17.99 10.43
N GLU A 155 27.28 18.75 9.52
CA GLU A 155 28.45 19.58 9.80
C GLU A 155 28.01 21.04 9.85
N LEU A 156 28.07 21.65 11.03
CA LEU A 156 27.78 23.07 11.24
C LEU A 156 29.07 23.90 11.23
N VAL A 157 29.02 25.09 10.65
CA VAL A 157 30.09 26.07 10.62
C VAL A 157 29.61 27.35 11.28
N LYS A 158 30.38 27.85 12.26
CA LYS A 158 30.06 29.08 12.96
C LYS A 158 30.26 30.29 12.04
N THR A 159 29.31 31.22 12.03
CA THR A 159 29.40 32.41 11.17
C THR A 159 30.14 33.55 11.85
N GLN A 160 30.66 34.51 11.06
CA GLN A 160 31.28 35.73 11.59
C GLN A 160 30.29 36.67 12.28
N GLN A 161 29.00 36.62 11.91
CA GLN A 161 27.94 37.45 12.49
C GLN A 161 27.30 36.81 13.74
N GLY A 162 27.70 35.60 14.12
CA GLY A 162 27.05 34.78 15.15
C GLY A 162 26.18 33.67 14.57
N GLY A 163 25.88 32.64 15.36
CA GLY A 163 25.11 31.48 14.93
C GLY A 163 25.89 30.52 14.02
N TYR A 164 25.15 29.63 13.35
CA TYR A 164 25.71 28.53 12.54
C TYR A 164 25.03 28.41 11.17
N LEU A 165 25.77 27.93 10.19
CA LEU A 165 25.28 27.44 8.89
C LEU A 165 25.67 25.98 8.71
N VAL A 166 24.95 25.26 7.86
CA VAL A 166 25.13 23.83 7.60
C VAL A 166 25.98 23.64 6.35
N ASN A 167 27.14 23.00 6.52
CA ASN A 167 28.11 22.74 5.46
C ASN A 167 28.00 21.32 4.87
N LYS A 168 27.50 20.36 5.67
CA LYS A 168 27.17 19.00 5.21
C LYS A 168 25.93 18.51 5.91
N LEU A 169 25.11 17.76 5.19
CA LEU A 169 23.85 17.20 5.65
C LEU A 169 23.49 15.96 4.82
N PRO A 170 22.62 15.07 5.33
CA PRO A 170 22.10 13.96 4.56
C PRO A 170 21.41 14.42 3.26
N ALA A 171 21.44 13.56 2.23
CA ALA A 171 20.78 13.84 0.96
C ALA A 171 19.25 13.89 1.12
N GLY A 172 18.62 14.81 0.41
CA GLY A 172 17.18 14.99 0.39
C GLY A 172 16.62 15.57 1.70
N LEU A 173 15.30 15.62 1.80
CA LEU A 173 14.61 16.22 2.93
C LEU A 173 14.50 15.21 4.09
N LEU A 174 14.68 15.70 5.31
CA LEU A 174 14.41 14.96 6.54
C LEU A 174 13.15 15.54 7.18
N LEU A 175 12.07 14.78 7.13
CA LEU A 175 10.77 15.20 7.64
C LEU A 175 10.36 14.33 8.82
N THR A 176 9.61 14.91 9.77
CA THR A 176 8.93 14.12 10.79
C THR A 176 7.66 13.50 10.21
N ASN A 177 7.08 12.52 10.90
CA ASN A 177 5.80 11.94 10.52
C ASN A 177 4.70 13.02 10.42
N SER A 178 4.64 13.93 11.40
CA SER A 178 3.72 15.07 11.38
C SER A 178 3.92 16.00 10.18
N ASP A 179 5.15 16.20 9.72
CA ASP A 179 5.42 17.00 8.52
C ASP A 179 4.92 16.32 7.25
N VAL A 180 5.05 15.00 7.14
CA VAL A 180 4.53 14.23 6.01
C VAL A 180 3.01 14.26 6.00
N VAL A 181 2.35 14.00 7.14
CA VAL A 181 0.88 14.06 7.25
C VAL A 181 0.34 15.42 6.84
N ARG A 182 1.07 16.51 7.12
CA ARG A 182 0.67 17.86 6.70
C ARG A 182 0.94 18.13 5.22
N ALA A 183 2.13 17.81 4.73
CA ALA A 183 2.63 18.29 3.43
C ALA A 183 2.42 17.30 2.27
N TYR A 184 2.00 16.07 2.57
CA TYR A 184 1.83 15.00 1.60
C TYR A 184 0.47 14.34 1.72
N ARG A 185 -0.02 13.80 0.59
CA ARG A 185 -1.23 12.99 0.53
C ARG A 185 -0.92 11.63 -0.08
N PRO A 186 -1.48 10.53 0.45
CA PRO A 186 -1.49 9.28 -0.31
C PRO A 186 -2.30 9.52 -1.59
N ALA A 187 -1.87 8.92 -2.70
CA ALA A 187 -2.61 8.97 -3.95
C ALA A 187 -2.55 7.65 -4.70
N ASN A 188 -3.70 7.20 -5.18
CA ASN A 188 -3.81 6.01 -6.03
C ASN A 188 -3.75 6.43 -7.50
N LEU A 189 -2.69 6.00 -8.19
CA LEU A 189 -2.49 6.26 -9.61
C LEU A 189 -2.77 4.99 -10.39
N TYR A 190 -3.66 5.06 -11.38
CA TYR A 190 -4.00 3.90 -12.19
C TYR A 190 -3.15 3.92 -13.45
N TYR A 191 -2.63 2.76 -13.83
CA TYR A 191 -1.88 2.52 -15.06
C TYR A 191 -2.49 1.32 -15.78
N LEU A 192 -2.24 1.18 -17.08
CA LEU A 192 -2.70 0.01 -17.84
C LEU A 192 -1.81 -1.18 -17.53
N ASN A 193 -2.38 -2.37 -17.38
CA ASN A 193 -1.59 -3.61 -17.38
C ASN A 193 -0.88 -3.74 -18.74
N ALA A 194 0.45 -3.96 -18.73
CA ALA A 194 1.24 -3.97 -19.95
C ALA A 194 0.87 -5.12 -20.92
N ASP A 195 0.46 -6.27 -20.38
CA ASP A 195 0.11 -7.46 -21.17
C ASP A 195 -1.38 -7.51 -21.51
N MET A 196 -2.24 -6.87 -20.69
CA MET A 196 -3.69 -6.80 -20.85
C MET A 196 -4.15 -5.33 -20.74
N PRO A 197 -3.96 -4.51 -21.78
CA PRO A 197 -4.17 -3.06 -21.72
C PRO A 197 -5.64 -2.63 -21.66
N ASP A 198 -6.56 -3.57 -21.41
CA ASP A 198 -7.96 -3.35 -21.07
C ASP A 198 -8.22 -3.38 -19.54
N ARG A 199 -7.14 -3.40 -18.73
CA ARG A 199 -7.21 -3.43 -17.26
C ARG A 199 -6.31 -2.40 -16.63
N LEU A 200 -6.73 -1.96 -15.44
CA LEU A 200 -5.96 -1.02 -14.65
C LEU A 200 -5.26 -1.70 -13.48
N VAL A 201 -4.10 -1.17 -13.13
CA VAL A 201 -3.26 -1.56 -12.00
C VAL A 201 -3.01 -0.30 -11.19
N VAL A 202 -3.25 -0.38 -9.88
CA VAL A 202 -3.07 0.75 -8.97
C VAL A 202 -1.64 0.81 -8.44
N ASP A 203 -1.02 1.98 -8.58
CA ASP A 203 0.23 2.38 -7.98
C ASP A 203 -0.03 3.44 -6.91
N ARG A 204 0.18 3.09 -5.65
CA ARG A 204 -0.05 4.01 -4.54
C ARG A 204 1.24 4.75 -4.18
N VAL A 205 1.18 6.06 -4.29
CA VAL A 205 2.31 6.97 -4.04
C VAL A 205 1.97 7.96 -2.93
N ARG A 206 2.99 8.68 -2.44
CA ARG A 206 2.84 9.77 -1.47
C ARG A 206 3.20 11.08 -2.14
N LEU A 207 2.19 11.77 -2.70
CA LEU A 207 2.35 13.01 -3.45
C LEU A 207 2.49 14.22 -2.53
N ARG A 208 3.48 15.05 -2.81
CA ARG A 208 3.66 16.33 -2.13
C ARG A 208 2.58 17.31 -2.57
N MET A 209 1.91 17.92 -1.59
CA MET A 209 1.00 19.02 -1.85
C MET A 209 1.77 20.29 -2.21
N LYS A 210 1.29 21.00 -3.24
CA LYS A 210 1.86 22.29 -3.66
C LYS A 210 0.82 23.40 -3.47
N PRO A 211 1.15 24.51 -2.76
CA PRO A 211 0.16 25.55 -2.45
C PRO A 211 -0.43 26.30 -3.66
N THR A 212 0.21 26.21 -4.82
CA THR A 212 -0.16 26.92 -6.05
C THR A 212 -0.86 26.03 -7.06
N GLU A 213 -1.06 24.74 -6.77
CA GLU A 213 -1.61 23.77 -7.69
C GLU A 213 -2.80 23.03 -7.06
N SER A 214 -3.75 22.59 -7.88
CA SER A 214 -4.81 21.69 -7.42
C SER A 214 -4.27 20.27 -7.30
N PHE A 215 -4.87 19.46 -6.43
CA PHE A 215 -4.46 18.07 -6.26
C PHE A 215 -4.65 17.24 -7.54
N ALA A 216 -5.70 17.53 -8.33
CA ALA A 216 -5.89 16.95 -9.66
C ALA A 216 -4.69 17.20 -10.58
N ARG A 217 -4.11 18.41 -10.53
CA ARG A 217 -2.92 18.73 -11.32
C ARG A 217 -1.73 17.91 -10.86
N THR A 218 -1.50 17.80 -9.55
CA THR A 218 -0.41 16.99 -9.00
C THR A 218 -0.53 15.51 -9.39
N ILE A 219 -1.74 14.95 -9.41
CA ILE A 219 -2.00 13.57 -9.87
C ILE A 219 -1.64 13.42 -11.35
N LEU A 220 -2.15 14.30 -12.22
CA LEU A 220 -1.87 14.21 -13.66
C LEU A 220 -0.38 14.42 -13.97
N GLU A 221 0.28 15.38 -13.30
CA GLU A 221 1.71 15.60 -13.45
C GLU A 221 2.50 14.33 -13.09
N ARG A 222 2.10 13.59 -12.05
CA ARG A 222 2.75 12.33 -11.71
C ARG A 222 2.46 11.21 -12.72
N LEU A 223 1.26 11.16 -13.32
CA LEU A 223 0.90 10.17 -14.36
C LEU A 223 1.65 10.35 -15.69
N LEU A 224 2.14 11.57 -15.96
CA LEU A 224 2.99 11.89 -17.12
C LEU A 224 4.45 11.44 -16.93
N GLU A 225 4.86 11.14 -15.70
CA GLU A 225 6.18 10.60 -15.37
C GLU A 225 6.15 9.06 -15.35
N GLU A 226 7.31 8.42 -15.38
CA GLU A 226 7.42 6.95 -15.31
C GLU A 226 6.76 6.39 -14.03
N PRO A 227 6.10 5.21 -14.09
CA PRO A 227 5.57 4.52 -12.90
C PRO A 227 6.62 4.31 -11.81
N THR A 228 6.20 4.00 -10.58
CA THR A 228 7.16 3.70 -9.52
C THR A 228 8.03 2.49 -9.88
N THR A 229 9.20 2.41 -9.26
CA THR A 229 10.11 1.27 -9.42
C THR A 229 9.48 -0.09 -9.11
N ALA A 230 8.38 -0.15 -8.36
CA ALA A 230 7.66 -1.38 -8.07
C ALA A 230 6.85 -1.92 -9.26
N LEU A 231 6.34 -1.03 -10.12
CA LEU A 231 5.49 -1.40 -11.27
C LEU A 231 6.13 -1.07 -12.62
N ARG A 232 7.32 -0.48 -12.63
CA ARG A 232 8.12 -0.24 -13.85
C ARG A 232 8.18 -1.49 -14.72
N ASP A 233 7.92 -1.30 -16.01
CA ASP A 233 7.87 -2.35 -17.05
C ASP A 233 6.76 -3.40 -16.90
N ALA A 234 5.98 -3.37 -15.82
CA ALA A 234 4.80 -4.20 -15.61
C ALA A 234 3.48 -3.49 -15.99
N VAL A 235 3.52 -2.16 -16.07
CA VAL A 235 2.39 -1.31 -16.42
C VAL A 235 2.81 -0.27 -17.48
N THR A 236 1.82 0.26 -18.21
CA THR A 236 2.01 1.33 -19.19
C THR A 236 1.09 2.50 -18.89
N THR A 237 1.46 3.69 -19.40
CA THR A 237 0.61 4.87 -19.33
C THR A 237 -0.09 5.09 -20.67
N SER A 238 -1.34 5.54 -20.64
CA SER A 238 -2.11 5.89 -21.85
C SER A 238 -1.79 7.29 -22.37
N PHE A 239 -1.05 8.09 -21.58
CA PHE A 239 -0.57 9.39 -22.00
C PHE A 239 0.61 9.21 -22.98
N PRO A 240 0.49 9.69 -24.23
CA PRO A 240 1.64 9.70 -25.14
C PRO A 240 2.78 10.56 -24.61
N GLU A 241 4.00 10.28 -25.07
CA GLU A 241 5.13 11.20 -24.90
C GLU A 241 4.76 12.61 -25.39
N ASP A 242 5.34 13.63 -24.77
CA ASP A 242 5.06 15.06 -25.02
C ASP A 242 3.64 15.55 -24.67
N THR A 243 2.83 14.76 -23.97
CA THR A 243 1.54 15.24 -23.45
C THR A 243 1.72 16.30 -22.36
N THR A 244 1.01 17.42 -22.46
CA THR A 244 1.05 18.52 -21.48
C THR A 244 -0.32 18.80 -20.87
N ILE A 245 -0.33 19.32 -19.64
CA ILE A 245 -1.56 19.78 -18.96
C ILE A 245 -1.70 21.29 -19.12
N GLU A 246 -2.55 21.69 -20.07
CA GLU A 246 -2.83 23.09 -20.37
C GLU A 246 -3.65 23.75 -19.26
N SER A 247 -4.72 23.10 -18.81
CA SER A 247 -5.52 23.62 -17.69
C SER A 247 -6.39 22.54 -17.05
N ILE A 248 -6.72 22.74 -15.77
CA ILE A 248 -7.75 21.96 -15.07
C ILE A 248 -8.76 22.95 -14.49
N ARG A 249 -10.03 22.78 -14.82
CA ARG A 249 -11.15 23.57 -14.29
C ARG A 249 -12.17 22.62 -13.67
N TRP A 250 -12.89 23.07 -12.67
CA TRP A 250 -13.93 22.23 -12.05
C TRP A 250 -15.08 23.05 -11.49
N ASN A 251 -16.19 22.38 -11.27
CA ASN A 251 -17.32 22.82 -10.47
C ASN A 251 -17.89 21.61 -9.71
N GLU A 252 -19.07 21.75 -9.10
CA GLU A 252 -19.68 20.66 -8.32
C GLU A 252 -20.01 19.42 -9.15
N GLU A 253 -20.31 19.57 -10.45
CA GLU A 253 -20.77 18.51 -11.34
C GLU A 253 -19.66 17.93 -12.22
N ARG A 254 -18.66 18.74 -12.61
CA ARG A 254 -17.70 18.41 -13.65
C ARG A 254 -16.27 18.80 -13.30
N VAL A 255 -15.32 17.94 -13.67
CA VAL A 255 -13.89 18.25 -13.79
C VAL A 255 -13.53 18.28 -15.28
N LEU A 256 -13.03 19.41 -15.76
CA LEU A 256 -12.55 19.60 -17.13
C LEU A 256 -11.03 19.61 -17.13
N VAL A 257 -10.43 18.67 -17.85
CA VAL A 257 -8.99 18.54 -18.08
C VAL A 257 -8.70 18.90 -19.53
N ASN A 258 -7.93 19.96 -19.77
CA ASN A 258 -7.46 20.31 -21.10
C ASN A 258 -5.99 19.92 -21.23
N LEU A 259 -5.70 19.08 -22.23
CA LEU A 259 -4.38 18.57 -22.56
C LEU A 259 -3.92 19.13 -23.92
N SER A 260 -2.63 19.00 -24.21
CA SER A 260 -2.10 19.06 -25.58
C SER A 260 -1.12 17.90 -25.80
N GLY A 261 -0.82 17.58 -27.06
CA GLY A 261 0.07 16.46 -27.40
C GLY A 261 -0.48 15.59 -28.53
N PRO A 262 0.20 14.47 -28.86
CA PRO A 262 -0.17 13.61 -29.98
C PRO A 262 -1.32 12.65 -29.63
N LEU A 263 -2.45 13.21 -29.19
CA LEU A 263 -3.67 12.49 -28.82
C LEU A 263 -4.64 12.46 -30.02
N ASP A 264 -4.80 11.29 -30.65
CA ASP A 264 -5.74 11.13 -31.77
C ASP A 264 -7.14 10.72 -31.27
N PRO A 265 -8.19 11.57 -31.43
CA PRO A 265 -9.55 11.23 -31.03
C PRO A 265 -10.18 10.12 -31.90
N LEU A 266 -9.54 9.71 -33.00
CA LEU A 266 -10.01 8.60 -33.83
C LEU A 266 -9.49 7.24 -33.34
N ASP A 267 -8.50 7.21 -32.45
CA ASP A 267 -8.06 5.99 -31.78
C ASP A 267 -8.93 5.71 -30.55
N LEU A 268 -10.07 5.06 -30.78
CA LEU A 268 -11.06 4.78 -29.73
C LEU A 268 -10.52 3.89 -28.60
N SER A 269 -9.47 3.09 -28.86
CA SER A 269 -8.87 2.23 -27.84
C SER A 269 -7.98 3.05 -26.91
N ALA A 270 -7.11 3.89 -27.49
CA ALA A 270 -6.31 4.84 -26.73
C ALA A 270 -7.18 5.86 -25.98
N GLU A 271 -8.26 6.33 -26.61
CA GLU A 271 -9.23 7.24 -25.97
C GLU A 271 -9.88 6.59 -24.74
N ALA A 272 -10.35 5.33 -24.87
CA ALA A 272 -10.97 4.61 -23.77
C ALA A 272 -9.99 4.36 -22.61
N ALA A 273 -8.74 4.00 -22.94
CA ALA A 273 -7.69 3.79 -21.95
C ALA A 273 -7.32 5.07 -21.21
N LEU A 274 -7.14 6.20 -21.93
CA LEU A 274 -6.87 7.51 -21.32
C LEU A 274 -8.00 7.98 -20.43
N ARG A 275 -9.23 7.81 -20.90
CA ARG A 275 -10.43 8.14 -20.14
C ARG A 275 -10.50 7.34 -18.83
N ALA A 276 -10.27 6.02 -18.89
CA ALA A 276 -10.27 5.14 -17.72
C ALA A 276 -9.13 5.50 -16.74
N GLN A 277 -7.91 5.68 -17.25
CA GLN A 277 -6.76 6.01 -16.43
C GLN A 277 -6.97 7.30 -15.62
N ILE A 278 -7.50 8.35 -16.25
CA ILE A 278 -7.85 9.62 -15.58
C ILE A 278 -9.04 9.42 -14.61
N ARG A 279 -10.08 8.69 -15.02
CA ARG A 279 -11.26 8.43 -14.19
C ARG A 279 -10.89 7.81 -12.85
N HIS A 280 -10.19 6.68 -12.86
CA HIS A 280 -9.87 5.96 -11.63
C HIS A 280 -8.87 6.74 -10.77
N SER A 281 -7.86 7.35 -11.40
CA SER A 281 -6.90 8.21 -10.69
C SER A 281 -7.54 9.46 -10.09
N PHE A 282 -8.71 9.91 -10.55
CA PHE A 282 -9.43 11.03 -9.92
C PHE A 282 -10.52 10.57 -8.95
N ALA A 283 -11.22 9.48 -9.22
CA ALA A 283 -12.32 9.01 -8.37
C ALA A 283 -11.81 8.53 -7.01
N ASP A 284 -10.73 7.74 -6.98
CA ASP A 284 -10.22 7.12 -5.76
C ASP A 284 -9.38 8.07 -4.91
N ASN A 285 -9.04 9.22 -5.48
CA ASN A 285 -8.43 10.35 -4.79
C ASN A 285 -9.46 11.43 -4.39
N ASP A 286 -10.76 11.09 -4.43
CA ASP A 286 -11.92 11.95 -4.15
C ASP A 286 -12.04 13.21 -5.04
N VAL A 287 -11.19 13.39 -6.06
CA VAL A 287 -11.18 14.56 -6.97
C VAL A 287 -12.43 14.62 -7.84
N ALA A 288 -12.84 13.47 -8.39
CA ALA A 288 -13.97 13.36 -9.31
C ALA A 288 -14.96 12.25 -8.92
N LYS A 289 -15.02 11.89 -7.63
CA LYS A 289 -15.96 10.88 -7.13
C LYS A 289 -17.40 11.31 -7.42
N GLY A 290 -18.08 10.56 -8.28
CA GLY A 290 -19.44 10.87 -8.74
C GLY A 290 -19.56 12.08 -9.69
N ARG A 291 -18.46 12.71 -10.12
CA ARG A 291 -18.47 13.85 -11.06
C ARG A 291 -18.27 13.41 -12.50
N ILE A 292 -18.75 14.19 -13.46
CA ILE A 292 -18.41 14.03 -14.88
C ILE A 292 -16.95 14.47 -15.09
N ILE A 293 -16.20 13.74 -15.91
CA ILE A 293 -14.87 14.17 -16.36
C ILE A 293 -14.97 14.51 -17.85
N GLU A 294 -14.59 15.72 -18.22
CA GLU A 294 -14.44 16.12 -19.62
C GLU A 294 -12.96 16.27 -19.92
N ILE A 295 -12.48 15.54 -20.92
CA ILE A 295 -11.11 15.64 -21.44
C ILE A 295 -11.19 16.43 -22.74
N GLN A 296 -10.38 17.48 -22.84
CA GLN A 296 -10.18 18.30 -24.02
C GLN A 296 -8.74 18.16 -24.51
N VAL A 297 -8.55 18.26 -25.83
CA VAL A 297 -7.23 18.38 -26.47
C VAL A 297 -7.22 19.66 -27.28
N ASP A 298 -6.28 20.55 -27.00
CA ASP A 298 -6.20 21.89 -27.62
C ASP A 298 -7.51 22.70 -27.52
N GLY A 299 -8.28 22.48 -26.46
CA GLY A 299 -9.57 23.14 -26.20
C GLY A 299 -10.79 22.51 -26.88
N GLU A 300 -10.60 21.49 -27.73
CA GLU A 300 -11.69 20.72 -28.35
C GLU A 300 -12.00 19.47 -27.54
N THR A 301 -13.27 19.02 -27.53
CA THR A 301 -13.67 17.84 -26.75
C THR A 301 -13.02 16.57 -27.32
N TYR A 302 -12.27 15.86 -26.48
CA TYR A 302 -11.67 14.57 -26.78
C TYR A 302 -12.52 13.43 -26.25
N ALA A 303 -12.88 13.48 -24.96
CA ALA A 303 -13.72 12.46 -24.33
C ALA A 303 -14.60 13.06 -23.22
N VAL A 304 -15.77 12.46 -23.00
CA VAL A 304 -16.64 12.78 -21.86
C VAL A 304 -16.96 11.50 -21.13
N ASP A 305 -16.53 11.45 -19.87
CA ASP A 305 -16.69 10.31 -19.00
C ASP A 305 -17.71 10.57 -17.90
N ARG A 306 -18.60 9.60 -17.67
CA ARG A 306 -19.61 9.64 -16.62
C ARG A 306 -19.35 8.47 -15.66
N PRO A 307 -19.57 8.66 -14.34
CA PRO A 307 -19.48 7.55 -13.40
C PRO A 307 -20.37 6.38 -13.85
N ASP A 308 -19.77 5.20 -13.98
CA ASP A 308 -20.45 3.97 -14.34
C ASP A 308 -20.25 2.94 -13.21
N PRO A 309 -21.33 2.44 -12.57
CA PRO A 309 -21.21 1.38 -11.57
C PRO A 309 -20.87 0.01 -12.17
N ALA A 310 -20.96 -0.18 -13.49
CA ALA A 310 -20.60 -1.41 -14.19
C ALA A 310 -19.26 -1.29 -14.95
N ASP A 311 -18.36 -0.44 -14.44
CA ASP A 311 -17.07 -0.14 -15.06
C ASP A 311 -16.23 -1.42 -15.24
N PRO A 312 -15.90 -1.82 -16.49
CA PRO A 312 -15.19 -3.06 -16.78
C PRO A 312 -13.68 -2.99 -16.52
N TRP A 313 -13.13 -1.81 -16.20
CA TRP A 313 -11.67 -1.63 -16.08
C TRP A 313 -11.08 -2.23 -14.80
N LEU A 314 -11.93 -2.48 -13.79
CA LEU A 314 -11.60 -3.16 -12.54
C LEU A 314 -12.27 -4.55 -12.46
N ASP A 315 -12.03 -5.29 -11.37
CA ASP A 315 -12.24 -6.74 -11.26
C ASP A 315 -13.59 -7.31 -11.81
N ASP A 316 -13.50 -8.44 -12.52
CA ASP A 316 -14.63 -9.21 -13.09
C ASP A 316 -14.47 -10.73 -12.90
N GLY A 317 -13.58 -11.16 -11.99
CA GLY A 317 -13.24 -12.58 -11.80
C GLY A 317 -14.37 -13.48 -11.28
N GLY A 318 -15.47 -12.89 -10.82
CA GLY A 318 -16.62 -13.55 -10.19
C GLY A 318 -16.59 -13.45 -8.66
N ASP A 319 -17.79 -13.47 -8.04
CA ASP A 319 -17.99 -13.27 -6.60
C ASP A 319 -18.43 -14.54 -5.85
N THR A 320 -18.53 -15.67 -6.56
CA THR A 320 -18.95 -16.93 -5.94
C THR A 320 -17.88 -17.44 -4.97
N ALA A 321 -18.30 -17.69 -3.72
CA ALA A 321 -17.45 -18.33 -2.72
C ALA A 321 -17.50 -19.85 -2.83
N TYR A 322 -16.36 -20.50 -2.60
CA TYR A 322 -16.25 -21.96 -2.59
C TYR A 322 -15.57 -22.45 -1.32
N PHE A 323 -15.70 -23.74 -1.04
CA PHE A 323 -14.98 -24.44 0.02
C PHE A 323 -14.74 -25.90 -0.38
N VAL A 324 -13.86 -26.58 0.36
CA VAL A 324 -13.50 -27.97 0.12
C VAL A 324 -13.96 -28.85 1.29
N ASP A 325 -14.67 -29.93 0.98
CA ASP A 325 -15.05 -31.01 1.89
C ASP A 325 -14.37 -32.31 1.45
N ASN A 326 -13.35 -32.75 2.20
CA ASN A 326 -12.63 -34.01 1.93
C ASN A 326 -12.17 -34.16 0.46
N GLY A 327 -11.70 -33.06 -0.12
CA GLY A 327 -11.22 -32.96 -1.51
C GLY A 327 -12.31 -32.73 -2.57
N ALA A 328 -13.60 -32.77 -2.18
CA ALA A 328 -14.71 -32.33 -3.03
C ALA A 328 -14.90 -30.82 -2.92
N VAL A 329 -15.10 -30.15 -4.05
CA VAL A 329 -15.28 -28.69 -4.09
C VAL A 329 -16.76 -28.35 -4.14
N HIS A 330 -17.15 -27.40 -3.33
CA HIS A 330 -18.53 -26.97 -3.18
C HIS A 330 -18.65 -25.45 -3.36
N PHE A 331 -19.75 -25.00 -3.94
CA PHE A 331 -20.10 -23.59 -3.98
C PHE A 331 -20.96 -23.22 -2.76
N MET A 332 -20.76 -22.00 -2.29
CA MET A 332 -21.48 -21.41 -1.17
C MET A 332 -22.55 -20.45 -1.69
N GLY A 333 -23.79 -20.64 -1.23
CA GLY A 333 -24.86 -19.66 -1.40
C GLY A 333 -24.88 -18.64 -0.26
N LYS A 334 -25.85 -17.71 -0.28
CA LYS A 334 -25.95 -16.64 0.72
C LYS A 334 -26.05 -17.15 2.18
N GLU A 335 -26.76 -18.26 2.37
CA GLU A 335 -27.06 -18.87 3.68
C GLU A 335 -26.13 -20.03 4.05
N GLY A 336 -25.08 -20.31 3.28
CA GLY A 336 -24.14 -21.42 3.52
C GLY A 336 -23.99 -22.37 2.33
N PRO A 337 -23.68 -23.67 2.54
CA PRO A 337 -23.45 -24.63 1.46
C PRO A 337 -24.63 -24.74 0.50
N ALA A 338 -24.37 -24.70 -0.80
CA ALA A 338 -25.43 -24.81 -1.81
C ALA A 338 -25.30 -26.05 -2.71
N GLY A 339 -24.10 -26.57 -2.96
CA GLY A 339 -23.92 -27.83 -3.68
C GLY A 339 -22.48 -28.12 -4.05
N ALA A 340 -22.22 -29.34 -4.52
CA ALA A 340 -20.93 -29.70 -5.12
C ALA A 340 -20.82 -29.12 -6.54
N VAL A 341 -19.60 -28.72 -6.93
CA VAL A 341 -19.32 -28.31 -8.32
C VAL A 341 -19.50 -29.51 -9.27
N PRO A 342 -19.81 -29.29 -10.55
CA PRO A 342 -19.99 -30.40 -11.49
C PRO A 342 -18.66 -31.12 -11.81
N GLY A 343 -18.75 -32.43 -12.08
CA GLY A 343 -17.63 -33.27 -12.52
C GLY A 343 -16.73 -33.78 -11.40
N ALA A 344 -15.56 -34.31 -11.78
CA ALA A 344 -14.63 -34.95 -10.86
C ALA A 344 -14.08 -34.03 -9.75
N ALA A 345 -14.23 -32.71 -9.88
CA ALA A 345 -13.85 -31.75 -8.85
C ALA A 345 -14.86 -31.69 -7.68
N GLY A 346 -16.12 -32.07 -7.90
CA GLY A 346 -17.14 -32.13 -6.85
C GLY A 346 -17.23 -33.48 -6.14
N GLU A 347 -16.33 -34.42 -6.45
CA GLU A 347 -16.28 -35.75 -5.85
C GLU A 347 -15.19 -35.81 -4.78
N GLN A 348 -15.44 -36.52 -3.67
CA GLN A 348 -14.47 -36.65 -2.59
C GLN A 348 -13.19 -37.34 -3.08
N ARG A 349 -12.05 -36.77 -2.74
CA ARG A 349 -10.75 -37.24 -3.24
C ARG A 349 -9.62 -36.93 -2.26
N ALA A 350 -9.02 -37.99 -1.72
CA ALA A 350 -7.86 -37.86 -0.83
C ALA A 350 -6.58 -37.49 -1.61
N GLY A 351 -5.66 -36.81 -0.92
CA GLY A 351 -4.33 -36.46 -1.45
C GLY A 351 -4.29 -35.21 -2.33
N TYR A 352 -5.37 -34.43 -2.35
CA TYR A 352 -5.48 -33.15 -3.05
C TYR A 352 -5.58 -32.05 -1.97
N THR A 353 -4.67 -31.07 -2.02
CA THR A 353 -4.60 -29.94 -1.08
C THR A 353 -4.33 -28.66 -1.84
N ASP A 354 -4.35 -27.52 -1.15
CA ASP A 354 -3.91 -26.23 -1.69
C ASP A 354 -4.61 -25.89 -3.01
N PHE A 355 -5.93 -25.80 -2.97
CA PHE A 355 -6.72 -25.57 -4.17
C PHE A 355 -6.59 -24.12 -4.65
N ALA A 356 -6.76 -23.92 -5.96
CA ALA A 356 -6.88 -22.61 -6.59
C ALA A 356 -7.96 -22.67 -7.66
N LEU A 357 -8.75 -21.60 -7.80
CA LEU A 357 -9.79 -21.47 -8.82
C LEU A 357 -9.40 -20.43 -9.86
N SER A 358 -9.70 -20.69 -11.13
CA SER A 358 -9.62 -19.66 -12.17
C SER A 358 -10.85 -18.75 -12.12
N LYS A 359 -10.88 -17.70 -12.94
CA LYS A 359 -12.10 -16.90 -13.14
C LYS A 359 -13.31 -17.76 -13.54
N GLU A 360 -14.50 -17.31 -13.18
CA GLU A 360 -15.74 -18.08 -13.40
C GLU A 360 -15.97 -18.44 -14.87
N GLU A 361 -15.58 -17.57 -15.81
CA GLU A 361 -15.72 -17.80 -17.25
C GLU A 361 -14.90 -19.00 -17.75
N THR A 362 -13.72 -19.24 -17.19
CA THR A 362 -12.85 -20.37 -17.57
C THR A 362 -13.19 -21.63 -16.78
N ALA A 363 -13.70 -21.49 -15.56
CA ALA A 363 -14.22 -22.58 -14.72
C ALA A 363 -13.23 -23.75 -14.56
N LEU A 364 -11.98 -23.43 -14.21
CA LEU A 364 -10.92 -24.39 -13.91
C LEU A 364 -10.60 -24.40 -12.41
N ILE A 365 -10.17 -25.56 -11.92
CA ILE A 365 -9.63 -25.72 -10.59
C ILE A 365 -8.31 -26.46 -10.66
N ALA A 366 -7.36 -26.04 -9.82
CA ALA A 366 -6.10 -26.71 -9.60
C ALA A 366 -5.95 -27.12 -8.14
N ALA A 367 -5.16 -28.16 -7.89
CA ALA A 367 -4.81 -28.63 -6.57
C ALA A 367 -3.41 -29.24 -6.57
N LYS A 368 -2.71 -29.08 -5.46
CA LYS A 368 -1.44 -29.75 -5.21
C LYS A 368 -1.68 -31.22 -4.84
N THR A 369 -0.82 -32.09 -5.35
CA THR A 369 -0.74 -33.51 -4.99
C THR A 369 0.68 -33.85 -4.53
N SER A 370 0.93 -35.10 -4.12
CA SER A 370 2.28 -35.55 -3.75
C SER A 370 3.27 -35.61 -4.93
N THR A 371 2.80 -35.48 -6.17
CA THR A 371 3.60 -35.65 -7.39
C THR A 371 3.62 -34.42 -8.29
N GLY A 372 2.79 -33.41 -8.01
CA GLY A 372 2.71 -32.21 -8.83
C GLY A 372 1.47 -31.37 -8.58
N ILE A 373 1.08 -30.61 -9.60
CA ILE A 373 -0.18 -29.87 -9.65
C ILE A 373 -1.13 -30.56 -10.63
N SER A 374 -2.31 -30.91 -10.14
CA SER A 374 -3.41 -31.42 -10.95
C SER A 374 -4.44 -30.33 -11.23
N MET A 375 -5.04 -30.36 -12.42
CA MET A 375 -6.07 -29.42 -12.85
C MET A 375 -7.29 -30.16 -13.40
N ALA A 376 -8.49 -29.61 -13.21
CA ALA A 376 -9.73 -30.09 -13.78
C ALA A 376 -10.62 -28.93 -14.22
N LYS A 377 -11.52 -29.21 -15.18
CA LYS A 377 -12.62 -28.32 -15.52
C LYS A 377 -13.80 -28.58 -14.59
N LEU A 378 -14.47 -27.51 -14.15
CA LEU A 378 -15.74 -27.58 -13.41
C LEU A 378 -16.88 -27.87 -14.40
N ALA A 379 -16.95 -29.09 -14.91
CA ALA A 379 -17.94 -29.56 -15.87
C ALA A 379 -18.18 -31.06 -15.69
N GLN A 380 -19.34 -31.57 -16.09
CA GLN A 380 -19.72 -32.98 -15.90
C GLN A 380 -18.74 -33.99 -16.54
N ASP A 381 -18.11 -33.61 -17.65
CA ASP A 381 -17.08 -34.38 -18.36
C ASP A 381 -15.64 -34.04 -17.91
N GLY A 382 -15.49 -33.12 -16.96
CA GLY A 382 -14.23 -32.69 -16.39
C GLY A 382 -13.52 -33.82 -15.64
N ARG A 383 -12.23 -33.95 -15.88
CA ARG A 383 -11.35 -34.94 -15.24
C ARG A 383 -10.10 -34.27 -14.72
N TRP A 384 -9.60 -34.74 -13.57
CA TRP A 384 -8.31 -34.33 -13.05
C TRP A 384 -7.18 -34.84 -13.94
N GLN A 385 -6.26 -33.94 -14.28
CA GLN A 385 -5.07 -34.21 -15.05
C GLN A 385 -3.87 -33.54 -14.37
N GLU A 386 -2.79 -34.29 -14.17
CA GLU A 386 -1.53 -33.69 -13.71
C GLU A 386 -0.91 -32.88 -14.85
N VAL A 387 -0.73 -31.58 -14.62
CA VAL A 387 -0.29 -30.60 -15.64
C VAL A 387 1.11 -30.06 -15.37
N ILE A 388 1.54 -30.09 -14.10
CA ILE A 388 2.89 -29.73 -13.67
C ILE A 388 3.38 -30.85 -12.74
N GLN A 389 4.60 -31.34 -12.97
CA GLN A 389 5.23 -32.38 -12.15
C GLN A 389 6.28 -31.78 -11.23
N GLY A 390 6.37 -32.28 -10.00
CA GLY A 390 7.33 -31.82 -9.01
C GLY A 390 6.87 -32.13 -7.59
N THR A 391 7.82 -32.31 -6.67
CA THR A 391 7.51 -32.65 -5.27
C THR A 391 7.67 -31.47 -4.31
N GLU A 392 8.47 -30.47 -4.67
CA GLU A 392 8.73 -29.26 -3.87
C GLU A 392 8.08 -28.00 -4.47
N LEU A 393 6.85 -28.16 -4.96
CA LEU A 393 6.07 -27.08 -5.56
C LEU A 393 5.34 -26.26 -4.49
N THR A 394 5.25 -24.94 -4.64
CA THR A 394 4.33 -24.11 -3.84
C THR A 394 2.87 -24.48 -4.14
N PRO A 395 1.91 -24.05 -3.29
CA PRO A 395 0.50 -23.99 -3.67
C PRO A 395 0.30 -23.34 -5.06
N PRO A 396 -0.60 -23.89 -5.91
CA PRO A 396 -0.92 -23.29 -7.19
C PRO A 396 -1.64 -21.95 -7.03
N THR A 397 -1.56 -21.11 -8.06
CA THR A 397 -2.32 -19.88 -8.22
C THR A 397 -2.68 -19.69 -9.69
N PHE A 398 -3.86 -19.15 -9.99
CA PHE A 398 -4.22 -18.80 -11.37
C PHE A 398 -3.86 -17.34 -11.65
N HIS A 399 -3.47 -17.07 -12.88
CA HIS A 399 -3.44 -15.73 -13.45
C HIS A 399 -4.74 -15.49 -14.24
N ARG A 400 -5.07 -14.22 -14.46
CA ARG A 400 -6.34 -13.80 -15.09
C ARG A 400 -6.54 -14.29 -16.52
N ASP A 401 -5.45 -14.48 -17.26
CA ASP A 401 -5.44 -15.09 -18.60
C ASP A 401 -5.81 -16.59 -18.60
N GLY A 402 -6.02 -17.19 -17.42
CA GLY A 402 -6.34 -18.61 -17.25
C GLY A 402 -5.12 -19.52 -17.13
N SER A 403 -3.90 -18.97 -17.17
CA SER A 403 -2.69 -19.74 -16.93
C SER A 403 -2.52 -20.07 -15.44
N LEU A 404 -1.97 -21.25 -15.18
CA LEU A 404 -1.74 -21.82 -13.85
C LEU A 404 -0.26 -21.67 -13.48
N TRP A 405 0.01 -21.24 -12.26
CA TRP A 405 1.35 -20.90 -11.80
C TRP A 405 1.72 -21.63 -10.51
N THR A 406 2.99 -21.98 -10.40
CA THR A 406 3.60 -22.51 -9.17
C THR A 406 5.11 -22.25 -9.18
N TYR A 407 5.70 -22.03 -8.01
CA TYR A 407 7.15 -22.02 -7.87
C TYR A 407 7.66 -23.43 -7.56
N ASP A 408 8.79 -23.79 -8.15
CA ASP A 408 9.48 -25.06 -7.94
C ASP A 408 10.75 -24.79 -7.13
N ASN A 409 10.72 -25.11 -5.83
CA ASN A 409 11.85 -24.87 -4.92
C ASN A 409 13.05 -25.77 -5.25
N GLU A 410 12.81 -26.98 -5.74
CA GLU A 410 13.88 -27.94 -6.10
C GLU A 410 14.74 -27.38 -7.24
N ASN A 411 14.11 -26.77 -8.23
CA ASN A 411 14.79 -26.22 -9.41
C ASN A 411 15.02 -24.69 -9.36
N GLY A 412 14.44 -24.00 -8.37
CA GLY A 412 14.55 -22.55 -8.20
C GLY A 412 13.91 -21.73 -9.33
N VAL A 413 12.81 -22.21 -9.93
CA VAL A 413 12.16 -21.58 -11.09
C VAL A 413 10.66 -21.40 -10.89
N LEU A 414 10.11 -20.34 -11.48
CA LEU A 414 8.66 -20.15 -11.59
C LEU A 414 8.14 -20.89 -12.82
N LEU A 415 7.06 -21.64 -12.67
CA LEU A 415 6.43 -22.43 -13.74
C LEU A 415 5.07 -21.83 -14.09
N ARG A 416 4.85 -21.59 -15.39
CA ARG A 416 3.58 -21.13 -15.97
C ARG A 416 3.02 -22.22 -16.89
N TYR A 417 1.80 -22.66 -16.66
CA TYR A 417 1.10 -23.60 -17.52
C TYR A 417 -0.12 -22.94 -18.17
N ASP A 418 -0.08 -22.74 -19.48
CA ASP A 418 -1.23 -22.27 -20.25
C ASP A 418 -2.05 -23.47 -20.75
N PRO A 419 -3.29 -23.68 -20.23
CA PRO A 419 -4.13 -24.82 -20.59
C PRO A 419 -4.59 -24.81 -22.06
N THR A 420 -4.52 -23.66 -22.74
CA THR A 420 -4.93 -23.50 -24.14
C THR A 420 -3.79 -23.77 -25.12
N SER A 421 -2.54 -23.72 -24.66
CA SER A 421 -1.34 -23.84 -25.51
C SER A 421 -1.10 -25.25 -26.06
N GLY A 422 -1.61 -26.29 -25.37
CA GLY A 422 -1.30 -27.69 -25.66
C GLY A 422 0.16 -28.09 -25.38
N ARG A 423 0.94 -27.24 -24.70
CA ARG A 423 2.34 -27.48 -24.32
C ARG A 423 2.48 -27.75 -22.81
N GLY A 424 3.65 -28.23 -22.39
CA GLY A 424 3.99 -28.34 -20.97
C GLY A 424 4.29 -26.98 -20.34
N PRO A 425 4.55 -26.93 -19.02
CA PRO A 425 4.81 -25.68 -18.31
C PRO A 425 6.07 -24.97 -18.84
N GLU A 426 5.95 -23.66 -19.00
CA GLU A 426 7.00 -22.73 -19.37
C GLU A 426 7.74 -22.25 -18.12
N ARG A 427 9.06 -22.03 -18.26
CA ARG A 427 9.87 -21.46 -17.17
C ARG A 427 9.85 -19.94 -17.27
N VAL A 428 9.53 -19.30 -16.14
CA VAL A 428 9.55 -17.85 -15.97
C VAL A 428 10.69 -17.50 -15.02
N ALA A 429 11.49 -16.51 -15.37
CA ALA A 429 12.64 -16.13 -14.56
C ALA A 429 12.17 -15.42 -13.28
N ALA A 430 12.71 -15.81 -12.12
CA ALA A 430 12.48 -15.16 -10.83
C ALA A 430 13.80 -15.08 -10.04
N PRO A 431 14.80 -14.32 -10.54
CA PRO A 431 16.17 -14.39 -10.04
C PRO A 431 16.32 -14.02 -8.56
N LYS A 432 15.42 -13.18 -8.02
CA LYS A 432 15.40 -12.80 -6.60
C LYS A 432 14.91 -13.91 -5.67
N LEU A 433 14.21 -14.91 -6.19
CA LEU A 433 13.72 -16.06 -5.42
C LEU A 433 14.70 -17.24 -5.42
N ALA A 434 15.65 -17.27 -6.34
CA ALA A 434 16.58 -18.38 -6.48
C ALA A 434 17.37 -18.62 -5.16
N GLY A 435 17.22 -19.82 -4.60
CA GLY A 435 17.85 -20.23 -3.34
C GLY A 435 17.17 -19.74 -2.07
N LEU A 436 16.02 -19.06 -2.18
CA LEU A 436 15.13 -18.81 -1.05
C LEU A 436 14.19 -19.99 -0.87
N ASP A 437 13.80 -20.25 0.38
CA ASP A 437 12.73 -21.17 0.70
C ASP A 437 11.39 -20.46 0.44
N VAL A 438 10.76 -20.72 -0.71
CA VAL A 438 9.49 -20.08 -1.07
C VAL A 438 8.35 -20.97 -0.58
N ALA A 439 7.64 -20.50 0.44
CA ALA A 439 6.52 -21.24 1.04
C ALA A 439 5.22 -21.09 0.24
N ARG A 440 4.93 -19.87 -0.24
CA ARG A 440 3.69 -19.54 -0.96
C ARG A 440 3.90 -18.43 -1.96
N LEU A 441 3.15 -18.50 -3.06
CA LEU A 441 3.05 -17.47 -4.08
C LEU A 441 1.57 -17.26 -4.47
N ARG A 442 1.12 -16.00 -4.54
CA ARG A 442 -0.25 -15.64 -4.96
C ARG A 442 -0.21 -14.46 -5.93
N ILE A 443 -0.78 -14.66 -7.11
CA ILE A 443 -0.94 -13.58 -8.11
C ILE A 443 -2.17 -12.76 -7.70
N ALA A 444 -2.05 -11.44 -7.74
CA ALA A 444 -3.14 -10.51 -7.50
C ALA A 444 -4.15 -10.52 -8.66
N ARG A 445 -5.38 -10.07 -8.40
CA ARG A 445 -6.46 -10.06 -9.39
C ARG A 445 -6.22 -9.10 -10.56
N ASP A 446 -5.41 -8.07 -10.34
CA ASP A 446 -4.87 -7.19 -11.38
C ASP A 446 -3.96 -7.89 -12.41
N GLY A 447 -3.53 -9.12 -12.13
CA GLY A 447 -2.66 -9.94 -12.99
C GLY A 447 -1.19 -9.52 -12.99
N VAL A 448 -0.81 -8.44 -12.31
CA VAL A 448 0.56 -7.93 -12.30
C VAL A 448 1.29 -8.29 -11.02
N ARG A 449 0.69 -8.02 -9.87
CA ARG A 449 1.38 -8.15 -8.59
C ARG A 449 1.40 -9.58 -8.11
N VAL A 450 2.48 -9.97 -7.44
CA VAL A 450 2.66 -11.31 -6.90
C VAL A 450 3.15 -11.19 -5.46
N SER A 451 2.37 -11.72 -4.52
CA SER A 451 2.82 -11.88 -3.15
C SER A 451 3.60 -13.18 -3.01
N VAL A 452 4.71 -13.11 -2.30
CA VAL A 452 5.62 -14.23 -2.07
C VAL A 452 5.96 -14.31 -0.60
N THR A 453 5.69 -15.46 0.01
CA THR A 453 6.15 -15.77 1.37
C THR A 453 7.45 -16.54 1.28
N THR A 454 8.50 -16.03 1.93
CA THR A 454 9.83 -16.64 1.94
C THR A 454 10.26 -16.99 3.36
N GLY A 455 10.72 -18.22 3.57
CA GLY A 455 10.89 -18.81 4.89
C GLY A 455 9.56 -18.83 5.65
N GLU A 456 9.64 -18.67 6.97
CA GLU A 456 8.46 -18.67 7.85
C GLU A 456 7.96 -17.26 8.20
N ASN A 457 8.66 -16.19 7.82
CA ASN A 457 8.46 -14.88 8.47
C ASN A 457 8.44 -13.65 7.56
N THR A 458 8.61 -13.80 6.25
CA THR A 458 8.73 -12.65 5.34
C THR A 458 7.72 -12.71 4.20
N VAL A 459 7.02 -11.60 3.97
CA VAL A 459 6.17 -11.39 2.79
C VAL A 459 6.79 -10.31 1.91
N GLN A 460 6.94 -10.63 0.64
CA GLN A 460 7.43 -9.73 -0.39
C GLN A 460 6.39 -9.56 -1.49
N ILE A 461 6.46 -8.43 -2.20
CA ILE A 461 5.64 -8.16 -3.39
C ILE A 461 6.59 -7.99 -4.56
N GLY A 462 6.38 -8.79 -5.60
CA GLY A 462 6.99 -8.60 -6.91
C GLY A 462 5.94 -8.23 -7.95
N ALA A 463 6.41 -7.98 -9.17
CA ALA A 463 5.57 -7.72 -10.33
C ALA A 463 5.99 -8.63 -11.50
N LEU A 464 5.02 -9.12 -12.26
CA LEU A 464 5.24 -9.77 -13.56
C LEU A 464 5.56 -8.69 -14.60
N ILE A 465 6.71 -8.83 -15.25
CA ILE A 465 7.29 -7.85 -16.16
C ILE A 465 7.54 -8.52 -17.52
N SER A 466 7.05 -7.90 -18.59
CA SER A 466 7.34 -8.34 -19.95
C SER A 466 8.65 -7.74 -20.45
N THR A 467 9.65 -8.59 -20.68
CA THR A 467 10.93 -8.18 -21.29
C THR A 467 11.07 -8.74 -22.71
N PRO A 468 12.01 -8.24 -23.54
CA PRO A 468 12.29 -8.82 -24.86
C PRO A 468 12.63 -10.32 -24.83
N GLU A 469 13.16 -10.82 -23.70
CA GLU A 469 13.52 -12.22 -23.48
C GLU A 469 12.36 -13.09 -22.96
N GLY A 470 11.24 -12.47 -22.57
CA GLY A 470 10.06 -13.12 -22.04
C GLY A 470 9.60 -12.53 -20.70
N LEU A 471 8.65 -13.23 -20.08
CA LEU A 471 8.08 -12.82 -18.79
C LEU A 471 9.08 -13.07 -17.66
N VAL A 472 9.16 -12.14 -16.72
CA VAL A 472 10.04 -12.19 -15.54
C VAL A 472 9.23 -11.76 -14.31
N LEU A 473 9.36 -12.48 -13.20
CA LEU A 473 8.92 -12.02 -11.90
C LEU A 473 10.04 -11.19 -11.25
N GLY A 474 9.85 -9.88 -11.17
CA GLY A 474 10.84 -8.89 -10.74
C GLY A 474 10.30 -7.87 -9.74
N ASN A 475 10.97 -6.71 -9.67
CA ASN A 475 10.61 -5.54 -8.84
C ASN A 475 10.26 -5.84 -7.38
N PHE A 476 10.96 -6.80 -6.76
CA PHE A 476 10.69 -7.22 -5.40
C PHE A 476 10.89 -6.10 -4.37
N ARG A 477 9.90 -5.92 -3.51
CA ARG A 477 9.97 -5.15 -2.27
C ARG A 477 9.51 -5.98 -1.08
N SER A 478 10.13 -5.76 0.08
CA SER A 478 9.63 -6.34 1.32
C SER A 478 8.35 -5.60 1.74
N LEU A 479 7.29 -6.34 2.06
CA LEU A 479 6.08 -5.78 2.62
C LEU A 479 6.11 -5.81 4.14
N THR A 480 6.42 -6.98 4.70
CA THR A 480 6.53 -7.16 6.15
C THR A 480 7.43 -8.33 6.50
N THR A 481 8.03 -8.25 7.68
CA THR A 481 8.81 -9.32 8.30
C THR A 481 8.37 -9.46 9.76
N THR A 482 7.96 -10.65 10.17
CA THR A 482 7.52 -10.92 11.54
C THR A 482 8.71 -11.02 12.50
N GLU A 483 8.45 -10.91 13.81
CA GLU A 483 9.47 -11.06 14.83
C GLU A 483 10.05 -12.48 14.84
N MET A 484 11.24 -12.63 15.43
CA MET A 484 11.89 -13.93 15.51
C MET A 484 11.07 -14.91 16.37
N GLY A 485 10.60 -15.99 15.73
CA GLY A 485 9.79 -17.04 16.36
C GLY A 485 8.28 -16.89 16.15
N ASP A 486 7.85 -15.88 15.40
CA ASP A 486 6.50 -15.78 14.84
C ASP A 486 6.49 -16.36 13.42
N GLU A 487 5.39 -17.01 13.03
CA GLU A 487 5.23 -17.72 11.77
C GLU A 487 4.07 -17.12 10.96
N ILE A 488 4.30 -16.90 9.66
CA ILE A 488 3.26 -16.53 8.70
C ILE A 488 2.50 -17.79 8.31
N VAL A 489 1.27 -17.90 8.79
CA VAL A 489 0.39 -19.05 8.56
C VAL A 489 -0.24 -19.00 7.18
N ASP A 490 -0.76 -17.83 6.79
CA ASP A 490 -1.39 -17.64 5.49
C ASP A 490 -1.38 -16.19 5.03
N VAL A 491 -1.40 -16.00 3.71
CA VAL A 491 -1.44 -14.70 3.03
C VAL A 491 -2.43 -14.76 1.87
N THR A 492 -3.37 -13.83 1.82
CA THR A 492 -4.34 -13.74 0.73
C THR A 492 -4.60 -12.29 0.32
N TRP A 493 -4.86 -12.07 -0.98
CA TRP A 493 -5.28 -10.77 -1.51
C TRP A 493 -6.73 -10.53 -1.13
N SER A 494 -7.02 -9.40 -0.48
CA SER A 494 -8.42 -8.97 -0.32
C SER A 494 -8.87 -8.23 -1.55
N ASP A 495 -8.07 -7.27 -2.02
CA ASP A 495 -8.33 -6.49 -3.23
C ASP A 495 -7.01 -6.19 -3.94
N ASP A 496 -7.04 -5.32 -4.95
CA ASP A 496 -5.86 -4.94 -5.69
C ASP A 496 -4.82 -4.20 -4.81
N GLU A 497 -5.19 -3.57 -3.71
CA GLU A 497 -4.27 -2.81 -2.85
C GLU A 497 -3.88 -3.52 -1.55
N HIS A 498 -4.64 -4.50 -1.10
CA HIS A 498 -4.52 -5.02 0.27
C HIS A 498 -4.26 -6.51 0.33
N LEU A 499 -3.34 -6.88 1.23
CA LEU A 499 -3.07 -8.26 1.62
C LEU A 499 -3.48 -8.48 3.07
N LEU A 500 -4.19 -9.58 3.29
CA LEU A 500 -4.38 -10.15 4.62
C LEU A 500 -3.21 -11.07 4.94
N VAL A 501 -2.55 -10.83 6.07
CA VAL A 501 -1.43 -11.62 6.59
C VAL A 501 -1.81 -12.17 7.95
N LEU A 502 -1.87 -13.50 8.05
CA LEU A 502 -2.14 -14.22 9.29
C LEU A 502 -0.83 -14.69 9.90
N VAL A 503 -0.56 -14.26 11.13
CA VAL A 503 0.67 -14.57 11.86
C VAL A 503 0.32 -15.34 13.14
N GLU A 504 0.97 -16.47 13.37
CA GLU A 504 0.98 -17.16 14.67
C GLU A 504 2.17 -16.63 15.49
N SER A 505 1.87 -16.08 16.67
CA SER A 505 2.87 -15.69 17.65
C SER A 505 2.72 -16.48 18.94
N LYS A 506 3.68 -16.35 19.85
CA LYS A 506 3.55 -16.91 21.22
C LYS A 506 2.35 -16.36 21.99
N ALA A 507 1.88 -15.17 21.66
CA ALA A 507 0.73 -14.53 22.32
C ALA A 507 -0.62 -14.95 21.71
N GLY A 508 -0.61 -15.63 20.55
CA GLY A 508 -1.78 -16.00 19.77
C GLY A 508 -1.67 -15.53 18.33
N GLN A 509 -2.76 -15.71 17.57
CA GLN A 509 -2.80 -15.28 16.17
C GLN A 509 -3.15 -13.80 16.02
N ILE A 510 -2.52 -13.17 15.04
CA ILE A 510 -2.78 -11.80 14.62
C ILE A 510 -3.12 -11.84 13.13
N LEU A 511 -4.24 -11.24 12.76
CA LEU A 511 -4.59 -10.99 11.37
C LEU A 511 -4.44 -9.50 11.09
N SER A 512 -3.68 -9.17 10.07
CA SER A 512 -3.42 -7.80 9.64
C SER A 512 -3.77 -7.65 8.17
N GLU A 513 -4.54 -6.60 7.85
CA GLU A 513 -4.70 -6.12 6.48
C GLU A 513 -3.65 -5.05 6.22
N ILE A 514 -2.83 -5.26 5.18
CA ILE A 514 -1.70 -4.40 4.85
C ILE A 514 -1.89 -3.86 3.45
N ASN A 515 -1.93 -2.53 3.28
CA ASN A 515 -1.87 -1.91 1.97
C ASN A 515 -0.48 -2.15 1.36
N VAL A 516 -0.42 -2.81 0.21
CA VAL A 516 0.83 -3.22 -0.41
C VAL A 516 1.64 -2.06 -0.98
N GLY A 517 1.01 -0.90 -1.18
CA GLY A 517 1.61 0.29 -1.77
C GLY A 517 2.34 1.16 -0.75
N ASP A 518 1.72 1.46 0.38
CA ASP A 518 2.30 2.32 1.44
C ASP A 518 2.56 1.61 2.77
N GLY A 519 2.24 0.31 2.87
CA GLY A 519 2.41 -0.53 4.06
C GLY A 519 1.52 -0.17 5.24
N ALA A 520 0.52 0.70 5.06
CA ALA A 520 -0.46 0.98 6.10
C ALA A 520 -1.12 -0.33 6.55
N THR A 521 -1.14 -0.55 7.87
CA THR A 521 -1.58 -1.82 8.46
C THR A 521 -2.77 -1.59 9.38
N VAL A 522 -3.82 -2.40 9.22
CA VAL A 522 -5.01 -2.42 10.07
C VAL A 522 -5.17 -3.82 10.66
N GLY A 523 -5.30 -3.90 11.99
CA GLY A 523 -5.58 -5.17 12.65
C GLY A 523 -7.03 -5.62 12.43
N VAL A 524 -7.22 -6.88 12.05
CA VAL A 524 -8.52 -7.52 11.93
C VAL A 524 -8.76 -8.38 13.18
N PRO A 525 -9.82 -8.14 13.95
CA PRO A 525 -10.09 -8.92 15.16
C PRO A 525 -10.27 -10.40 14.85
N LEU A 526 -9.61 -11.27 15.63
CA LEU A 526 -9.80 -12.71 15.59
C LEU A 526 -10.52 -13.21 16.84
N LYS A 527 -11.44 -14.16 16.64
CA LYS A 527 -12.13 -14.86 17.73
C LYS A 527 -11.66 -16.30 17.87
N ASP A 528 -11.57 -16.99 16.74
CA ASP A 528 -11.10 -18.37 16.63
C ASP A 528 -9.73 -18.37 15.94
N ARG A 529 -8.94 -19.43 16.17
CA ARG A 529 -7.71 -19.65 15.40
C ARG A 529 -8.08 -20.07 13.98
N LEU A 530 -7.46 -19.42 13.02
CA LEU A 530 -7.63 -19.70 11.59
C LEU A 530 -6.45 -20.53 11.09
N ALA A 531 -6.74 -21.42 10.15
CA ALA A 531 -5.77 -22.27 9.46
C ALA A 531 -5.49 -21.79 8.04
N SER A 532 -6.46 -21.16 7.39
CA SER A 532 -6.34 -20.58 6.04
C SER A 532 -7.39 -19.48 5.83
N LEU A 533 -7.15 -18.64 4.83
CA LEU A 533 -7.98 -17.49 4.46
C LEU A 533 -8.24 -17.45 2.95
N ALA A 534 -9.39 -16.90 2.57
CA ALA A 534 -9.65 -16.42 1.23
C ALA A 534 -10.40 -15.10 1.31
N ALA A 535 -10.11 -14.17 0.41
CA ALA A 535 -10.76 -12.87 0.42
C ALA A 535 -11.10 -12.37 -0.99
N LEU A 536 -12.12 -11.54 -1.04
CA LEU A 536 -12.57 -10.82 -2.21
C LEU A 536 -13.26 -9.55 -1.75
N ASP A 537 -12.60 -8.41 -1.95
CA ASP A 537 -12.97 -7.09 -1.49
C ASP A 537 -13.31 -7.08 0.01
N ASP A 538 -14.58 -6.83 0.34
CA ASP A 538 -15.09 -6.77 1.70
C ASP A 538 -15.41 -8.16 2.30
N ARG A 539 -15.35 -9.22 1.50
CA ARG A 539 -15.68 -10.59 1.92
C ARG A 539 -14.43 -11.36 2.26
N VAL A 540 -14.28 -11.72 3.54
CA VAL A 540 -13.16 -12.52 4.03
C VAL A 540 -13.69 -13.80 4.65
N LEU A 541 -13.22 -14.94 4.16
CA LEU A 541 -13.51 -16.27 4.67
C LEU A 541 -12.30 -16.84 5.40
N GLY A 542 -12.55 -17.50 6.53
CA GLY A 542 -11.52 -18.19 7.32
C GLY A 542 -11.88 -19.64 7.59
N GLU A 543 -10.90 -20.53 7.47
CA GLU A 543 -10.99 -21.90 7.95
C GLU A 543 -10.65 -21.95 9.43
N VAL A 544 -11.61 -22.35 10.27
CA VAL A 544 -11.36 -22.72 11.66
C VAL A 544 -11.16 -24.22 11.72
N LYS A 545 -9.99 -24.66 12.19
CA LYS A 545 -9.64 -26.07 12.33
C LYS A 545 -9.36 -26.41 13.78
N THR A 546 -10.13 -27.36 14.32
CA THR A 546 -9.93 -27.93 15.65
C THR A 546 -9.77 -29.44 15.55
N ASP A 547 -9.37 -30.11 16.65
CA ASP A 547 -9.27 -31.57 16.70
C ASP A 547 -10.59 -32.30 16.42
N LYS A 548 -11.73 -31.60 16.49
CA LYS A 548 -13.07 -32.19 16.40
C LYS A 548 -13.88 -31.74 15.20
N GLU A 549 -13.54 -30.59 14.62
CA GLU A 549 -14.38 -29.92 13.63
C GLU A 549 -13.53 -28.97 12.76
N THR A 550 -13.83 -28.96 11.47
CA THR A 550 -13.38 -27.96 10.51
C THR A 550 -14.61 -27.23 9.98
N LYS A 551 -14.61 -25.90 10.10
CA LYS A 551 -15.73 -25.04 9.70
C LYS A 551 -15.23 -23.80 8.98
N ILE A 552 -16.10 -23.18 8.19
CA ILE A 552 -15.82 -21.90 7.52
C ILE A 552 -16.60 -20.78 8.21
N VAL A 553 -15.91 -19.69 8.50
CA VAL A 553 -16.47 -18.44 9.02
C VAL A 553 -16.26 -17.31 8.01
N GLU A 554 -17.17 -16.34 7.97
CA GLU A 554 -17.03 -15.10 7.17
C GLU A 554 -16.92 -13.90 8.12
N LEU A 555 -16.03 -12.98 7.81
CA LEU A 555 -15.95 -11.67 8.47
C LEU A 555 -17.15 -10.84 8.02
N ASN A 556 -17.93 -10.37 8.99
CA ASN A 556 -19.11 -9.55 8.74
C ASN A 556 -18.72 -8.17 8.19
N GLN A 557 -19.66 -7.46 7.59
CA GLN A 557 -19.46 -6.12 7.01
C GLN A 557 -19.01 -5.06 8.03
N ASP A 558 -19.25 -5.30 9.33
CA ASP A 558 -18.70 -4.45 10.39
C ASP A 558 -17.18 -4.60 10.57
N ARG A 559 -16.58 -5.61 9.95
CA ARG A 559 -15.17 -6.02 10.07
C ARG A 559 -14.72 -6.25 11.52
N GLN A 560 -15.66 -6.54 12.42
CA GLN A 560 -15.41 -6.81 13.83
C GLN A 560 -15.86 -8.21 14.25
N THR A 561 -16.85 -8.79 13.56
CA THR A 561 -17.48 -10.04 13.97
C THR A 561 -17.34 -11.13 12.91
N TRP A 562 -17.03 -12.35 13.35
CA TRP A 562 -16.98 -13.54 12.48
C TRP A 562 -18.24 -14.38 12.66
N VAL A 563 -18.87 -14.77 11.55
CA VAL A 563 -20.11 -15.54 11.53
C VAL A 563 -19.88 -16.88 10.81
N PRO A 564 -20.29 -18.02 11.38
CA PRO A 564 -20.23 -19.31 10.70
C PRO A 564 -21.03 -19.30 9.39
N LYS A 565 -20.44 -19.87 8.34
CA LYS A 565 -21.09 -20.10 7.04
C LYS A 565 -21.27 -21.58 6.74
N VAL A 566 -20.31 -22.41 7.16
CA VAL A 566 -20.39 -23.86 7.05
C VAL A 566 -19.90 -24.45 8.35
N GLU A 567 -20.76 -25.17 9.07
CA GLU A 567 -20.49 -25.56 10.46
C GLU A 567 -19.58 -26.79 10.59
N SER A 568 -19.47 -27.65 9.57
CA SER A 568 -18.70 -28.90 9.67
C SER A 568 -18.17 -29.39 8.32
N ASN A 569 -17.07 -30.14 8.35
CA ASN A 569 -16.42 -30.78 7.20
C ASN A 569 -16.11 -29.81 6.04
N ALA A 570 -15.75 -28.57 6.36
CA ALA A 570 -15.48 -27.55 5.37
C ALA A 570 -14.17 -26.83 5.69
N GLY A 571 -13.18 -26.96 4.81
CA GLY A 571 -11.90 -26.27 4.89
C GLY A 571 -11.55 -25.63 3.56
N SER A 572 -10.38 -24.98 3.49
CA SER A 572 -9.87 -24.32 2.28
C SER A 572 -10.94 -23.47 1.57
N PRO A 573 -11.37 -22.36 2.18
CA PRO A 573 -12.24 -21.40 1.49
C PRO A 573 -11.50 -20.87 0.25
N LEU A 574 -12.24 -20.54 -0.80
CA LEU A 574 -11.68 -20.08 -2.07
C LEU A 574 -12.57 -19.03 -2.73
N PHE A 575 -11.93 -18.12 -3.44
CA PHE A 575 -12.56 -17.31 -4.49
C PHE A 575 -11.86 -17.54 -5.84
N PRO A 576 -12.50 -17.21 -6.97
CA PRO A 576 -11.84 -17.18 -8.27
C PRO A 576 -10.58 -16.30 -8.28
N LEU A 577 -9.51 -16.74 -8.93
CA LEU A 577 -8.20 -16.07 -9.09
C LEU A 577 -7.37 -15.88 -7.81
N GLY A 578 -7.75 -16.48 -6.68
CA GLY A 578 -7.00 -16.40 -5.43
C GLY A 578 -7.81 -16.89 -4.26
#